data_AF-A0A533RZ75-F1
#
_entry.id   AF-A0A533RZ75-F1
#
_cell.length_a   1.000
_cell.length_b   1.000
_cell.length_c   1.000
_cell.angle_alpha   90.00
_cell.angle_beta   90.00
_cell.angle_gamma   90.00
#
_symmetry.space_group_name_H-M   'P 1'
#
loop_
_entity.id
_entity.type
_entity.pdbx_description
1 polymer ?
#
loop_
_entity_poly.entity_id
_entity_poly.type
_entity_poly.pdbx_seq_one_letter_code
_entity_poly.pdbx_strand_id
1 'polypeptide(L)'
;MITIKANGTIDPWGVKMINSSQWELLAPTREATDSLDTDGEIDFGVDMSQGQIELQCISPGGLSRRELLALRQSLVTYLDQLRNQDLLIWESDSGKGIYVRLSGAPEISDLENLFEVSISLEYQPFWVGVTEKTRVGSGTVNNAGTVETPLKITIQGPVTNPSVTVGGTILSYTGTLAAPDQLIIDTDTKTVKLNSSNALKYYSGGFPQLQPGNTSVVAAAGTTTFAWKDRWI
;
A
#
# COMPACT_ATOMS: atom_id res chain seq x y z
N MET A 1 0.44 -11.57 -5.02
CA MET A 1 0.59 -11.61 -3.56
C MET A 1 1.68 -12.61 -3.22
N ILE A 2 2.65 -12.16 -2.43
CA ILE A 2 3.81 -12.94 -2.03
C ILE A 2 3.67 -13.24 -0.54
N THR A 3 3.84 -14.51 -0.15
CA THR A 3 3.75 -14.92 1.25
C THR A 3 5.06 -15.53 1.70
N ILE A 4 5.66 -14.95 2.74
CA ILE A 4 6.81 -15.53 3.44
C ILE A 4 6.26 -16.45 4.53
N LYS A 5 6.48 -17.75 4.34
CA LYS A 5 6.11 -18.78 5.32
C LYS A 5 7.03 -18.74 6.54
N ALA A 6 6.55 -19.25 7.67
CA ALA A 6 7.32 -19.34 8.92
C ALA A 6 8.59 -20.20 8.79
N ASN A 7 8.67 -21.07 7.78
CA ASN A 7 9.85 -21.87 7.45
C ASN A 7 10.90 -21.14 6.58
N GLY A 8 10.65 -19.88 6.24
CA GLY A 8 11.49 -19.04 5.38
C GLY A 8 11.28 -19.27 3.88
N THR A 9 10.28 -20.06 3.46
CA THR A 9 9.94 -20.23 2.05
C THR A 9 9.08 -19.06 1.56
N ILE A 10 9.46 -18.49 0.41
CA ILE A 10 8.67 -17.46 -0.27
C ILE A 10 7.77 -18.14 -1.30
N ASP A 11 6.46 -18.06 -1.10
CA ASP A 11 5.47 -18.43 -2.11
C ASP A 11 5.10 -17.21 -2.96
N PRO A 12 4.99 -17.33 -4.30
CA PRO A 12 5.00 -18.57 -5.09
C PRO A 12 6.40 -18.99 -5.61
N TRP A 13 7.47 -18.33 -5.18
CA TRP A 13 8.82 -18.52 -5.74
C TRP A 13 9.44 -19.87 -5.40
N GLY A 14 9.01 -20.52 -4.33
CA GLY A 14 9.52 -21.80 -3.89
C GLY A 14 10.99 -21.75 -3.43
N VAL A 15 11.54 -20.56 -3.21
CA VAL A 15 12.91 -20.33 -2.71
C VAL A 15 12.89 -20.12 -1.20
N LYS A 16 13.99 -20.46 -0.54
CA LYS A 16 14.16 -20.28 0.91
C LYS A 16 15.05 -19.07 1.18
N MET A 17 14.60 -18.15 2.02
CA MET A 17 15.41 -17.01 2.48
C MET A 17 16.56 -17.47 3.37
N ILE A 18 17.71 -16.85 3.19
CA ILE A 18 18.84 -16.91 4.12
C ILE A 18 18.58 -15.89 5.23
N ASN A 19 19.01 -16.20 6.46
CA ASN A 19 18.77 -15.41 7.68
C ASN A 19 19.50 -14.04 7.72
N SER A 20 20.06 -13.60 6.59
CA SER A 20 20.85 -12.38 6.43
C SER A 20 20.02 -11.17 5.97
N SER A 21 18.71 -11.33 5.76
CA SER A 21 17.86 -10.20 5.37
C SER A 21 17.82 -9.14 6.46
N GLN A 22 18.50 -8.02 6.22
CA GLN A 22 18.52 -6.86 7.09
C GLN A 22 17.18 -6.14 6.95
N TRP A 23 16.29 -6.35 7.92
CA TRP A 23 15.07 -5.55 8.03
C TRP A 23 15.36 -4.36 8.92
N GLU A 24 15.17 -3.17 8.39
CA GLU A 24 15.12 -1.97 9.23
C GLU A 24 13.82 -2.00 10.04
N LEU A 25 13.93 -1.76 11.35
CA LEU A 25 12.78 -1.78 12.26
C LEU A 25 11.82 -0.61 11.99
N LEU A 26 12.32 0.46 11.39
CA LEU A 26 11.60 1.69 11.07
C LEU A 26 11.82 2.03 9.61
N ALA A 27 10.81 2.59 8.97
CA ALA A 27 10.94 3.12 7.62
C ALA A 27 11.99 4.25 7.58
N PRO A 28 12.84 4.31 6.56
CA PRO A 28 13.86 5.34 6.46
C PRO A 28 13.22 6.72 6.27
N THR A 29 13.76 7.71 6.96
CA THR A 29 13.29 9.10 6.90
C THR A 29 14.22 9.95 6.04
N ARG A 30 13.64 10.88 5.29
CA ARG A 30 14.37 11.92 4.58
C ARG A 30 14.07 13.25 5.26
N GLU A 31 15.10 13.80 5.87
CA GLU A 31 15.04 15.11 6.51
C GLU A 31 15.29 16.20 5.47
N ALA A 32 14.49 17.26 5.54
CA ALA A 32 14.70 18.47 4.76
C ALA A 32 15.19 19.57 5.71
N THR A 33 16.49 19.59 5.99
CA THR A 33 17.12 20.65 6.77
C THR A 33 17.83 21.64 5.85
N ASP A 34 17.79 22.92 6.21
CA ASP A 34 18.61 23.96 5.59
C ASP A 34 19.42 24.66 6.68
N SER A 35 20.72 24.77 6.47
CA SER A 35 21.64 25.45 7.38
C SER A 35 21.94 26.84 6.83
N LEU A 36 21.55 27.88 7.56
CA LEU A 36 21.97 29.25 7.25
C LEU A 36 23.38 29.50 7.79
N ASP A 37 24.00 30.61 7.36
CA ASP A 37 25.34 31.06 7.78
C ASP A 37 25.37 31.56 9.26
N THR A 38 24.49 31.03 10.10
CA THR A 38 24.27 31.36 11.53
C THR A 38 24.01 30.06 12.28
N ASP A 39 24.39 29.98 13.56
CA ASP A 39 24.15 28.80 14.39
C ASP A 39 22.63 28.48 14.46
N GLY A 40 22.24 27.34 13.89
CA GLY A 40 20.87 26.83 13.87
C GLY A 40 20.46 26.27 12.51
N GLU A 41 19.55 25.30 12.50
CA GLU A 41 18.99 24.70 11.29
C GLU A 41 17.48 24.99 11.22
N ILE A 42 16.99 25.25 10.02
CA ILE A 42 15.57 25.31 9.75
C ILE A 42 15.12 23.91 9.31
N ASP A 43 14.26 23.29 10.12
CA ASP A 43 13.63 22.01 9.82
C ASP A 43 12.36 22.23 8.98
N PHE A 44 12.40 21.81 7.71
CA PHE A 44 11.24 21.84 6.80
C PHE A 44 10.35 20.59 6.91
N GLY A 45 10.66 19.70 7.86
CA GLY A 45 9.95 18.47 8.12
C GLY A 45 10.67 17.24 7.60
N VAL A 46 10.06 16.10 7.87
CA VAL A 46 10.60 14.78 7.59
C VAL A 46 9.59 14.00 6.77
N ASP A 47 10.00 13.57 5.57
CA ASP A 47 9.22 12.68 4.73
C ASP A 47 9.68 11.23 4.93
N MET A 48 8.74 10.29 5.03
CA MET A 48 9.11 8.87 4.96
C MET A 48 9.52 8.52 3.54
N SER A 49 10.71 7.94 3.41
CA SER A 49 11.26 7.52 2.13
C SER A 49 10.96 6.04 1.87
N GLN A 50 11.10 5.63 0.60
CA GLN A 50 10.98 4.23 0.23
C GLN A 50 12.21 3.50 0.76
N GLY A 51 11.98 2.42 1.51
CA GLY A 51 13.08 1.58 1.96
C GLY A 51 13.49 0.57 0.89
N GLN A 52 14.70 0.06 1.03
CA GLN A 52 15.26 -1.01 0.19
C GLN A 52 15.55 -2.23 1.07
N ILE A 53 15.25 -3.41 0.54
CA ILE A 53 15.52 -4.70 1.17
C ILE A 53 16.25 -5.56 0.17
N GLU A 54 17.32 -6.21 0.60
CA GLU A 54 17.97 -7.26 -0.17
C GLU A 54 17.56 -8.63 0.38
N LEU A 55 16.85 -9.39 -0.44
CA LEU A 55 16.47 -10.76 -0.14
C LEU A 55 17.50 -11.70 -0.77
N GLN A 56 18.30 -12.34 0.08
CA GLN A 56 19.17 -13.45 -0.32
C GLN A 56 18.39 -14.75 -0.19
N CYS A 57 18.19 -15.45 -1.31
CA CYS A 57 17.37 -16.65 -1.39
C CYS A 57 18.16 -17.81 -2.00
N ILE A 58 17.92 -19.04 -1.52
CA ILE A 58 18.50 -20.27 -2.07
C ILE A 58 17.38 -21.18 -2.57
N SER A 59 17.61 -21.83 -3.71
CA SER A 59 16.72 -22.89 -4.21
C SER A 59 16.66 -24.11 -3.28
N PRO A 60 15.57 -24.88 -3.26
CA PRO A 60 15.54 -26.16 -2.55
C PRO A 60 16.62 -27.12 -3.07
N GLY A 61 17.34 -27.80 -2.18
CA GLY A 61 18.34 -28.80 -2.56
C GLY A 61 17.71 -30.11 -3.04
N GLY A 62 18.39 -30.82 -3.94
CA GLY A 62 17.99 -32.16 -4.41
C GLY A 62 17.11 -32.18 -5.67
N LEU A 63 16.99 -31.06 -6.38
CA LEU A 63 16.24 -30.97 -7.65
C LEU A 63 17.10 -31.41 -8.83
N SER A 64 16.48 -32.06 -9.82
CA SER A 64 17.15 -32.37 -11.08
C SER A 64 17.47 -31.10 -11.88
N ARG A 65 18.46 -31.16 -12.78
CA ARG A 65 18.85 -30.01 -13.64
C ARG A 65 17.67 -29.44 -14.46
N ARG A 66 16.70 -30.27 -14.83
CA ARG A 66 15.49 -29.84 -15.55
C ARG A 66 14.52 -29.07 -14.65
N GLU A 67 14.35 -29.53 -13.42
CA GLU A 67 13.48 -28.88 -12.44
C GLU A 67 14.07 -27.54 -11.97
N LEU A 68 15.40 -27.45 -11.81
CA LEU A 68 16.09 -26.20 -11.52
C LEU A 68 15.89 -25.15 -12.62
N LEU A 69 15.98 -25.56 -13.89
CA LEU A 69 15.73 -24.66 -15.03
C LEU A 69 14.26 -24.20 -15.09
N ALA A 70 13.31 -25.09 -14.83
CA ALA A 70 11.89 -24.75 -14.78
C ALA A 70 11.60 -23.77 -13.64
N LEU A 71 12.20 -23.99 -12.47
CA LEU A 71 12.05 -23.11 -11.31
C LEU A 71 12.66 -21.73 -11.59
N ARG A 72 13.83 -21.66 -12.23
CA ARG A 72 14.43 -20.39 -12.70
C ARG A 72 13.51 -19.62 -13.65
N GLN A 73 12.88 -20.30 -14.61
CA GLN A 73 11.98 -19.64 -15.55
C GLN A 73 10.69 -19.14 -14.86
N SER A 74 10.18 -19.90 -13.88
CA SER A 74 9.05 -19.44 -13.05
C SER A 74 9.42 -18.23 -12.21
N LEU A 75 10.60 -18.22 -11.60
CA LEU A 75 11.15 -17.08 -10.85
C LEU A 75 11.24 -15.83 -11.71
N VAL A 76 11.83 -15.92 -12.91
CA VAL A 76 11.91 -14.76 -13.83
C VAL A 76 10.52 -14.21 -14.15
N THR A 77 9.54 -15.07 -14.38
CA THR A 77 8.15 -14.65 -14.64
C THR A 77 7.56 -13.90 -13.44
N TYR A 78 7.78 -14.41 -12.22
CA TYR A 78 7.29 -13.76 -11.00
C TYR A 78 8.04 -12.45 -10.69
N LEU A 79 9.35 -12.40 -10.93
CA LEU A 79 10.15 -11.19 -10.76
C LEU A 79 9.79 -10.11 -11.78
N ASP A 80 9.38 -10.49 -12.99
CA ASP A 80 8.85 -9.54 -13.97
C ASP A 80 7.49 -8.97 -13.54
N GLN A 81 6.60 -9.80 -13.00
CA GLN A 81 5.32 -9.36 -12.43
C GLN A 81 5.50 -8.39 -11.25
N LEU A 82 6.52 -8.61 -10.43
CA LEU A 82 6.88 -7.75 -9.30
C LEU A 82 7.27 -6.31 -9.68
N ARG A 83 7.57 -6.05 -10.95
CA ARG A 83 7.81 -4.67 -11.42
C ARG A 83 6.57 -3.79 -11.27
N ASN A 84 5.37 -4.38 -11.29
CA ASN A 84 4.09 -3.67 -11.22
C ASN A 84 3.56 -3.47 -9.79
N GLN A 85 4.41 -3.67 -8.78
CA GLN A 85 4.07 -3.64 -7.35
C GLN A 85 3.20 -4.83 -6.91
N ASP A 86 3.58 -5.50 -5.83
CA ASP A 86 2.79 -6.58 -5.24
C ASP A 86 2.80 -6.48 -3.70
N LEU A 87 1.85 -7.12 -3.06
CA LEU A 87 1.72 -7.16 -1.61
C LEU A 87 2.52 -8.35 -1.05
N LEU A 88 3.49 -8.04 -0.19
CA LEU A 88 4.27 -8.99 0.57
C LEU A 88 3.65 -9.18 1.96
N ILE A 89 3.36 -10.42 2.34
CA ILE A 89 2.72 -10.78 3.62
C ILE A 89 3.56 -11.85 4.31
N TRP A 90 3.54 -11.81 5.64
CA TRP A 90 4.12 -12.86 6.46
C TRP A 90 3.03 -13.78 6.96
N GLU A 91 3.31 -15.08 6.94
CA GLU A 91 2.42 -16.06 7.57
C GLU A 91 2.26 -15.80 9.08
N SER A 92 3.30 -15.26 9.73
CA SER A 92 3.26 -14.88 11.15
C SER A 92 2.36 -13.68 11.47
N ASP A 93 2.14 -12.78 10.51
CA ASP A 93 1.20 -11.65 10.63
C ASP A 93 0.38 -11.53 9.35
N SER A 94 -0.51 -12.50 9.14
CA SER A 94 -1.33 -12.61 7.92
C SER A 94 -2.34 -11.45 7.75
N GLY A 95 -2.46 -10.58 8.75
CA GLY A 95 -3.36 -9.41 8.71
C GLY A 95 -2.73 -8.18 8.07
N LYS A 96 -1.39 -8.13 7.98
CA LYS A 96 -0.65 -6.99 7.47
C LYS A 96 0.24 -7.39 6.30
N GLY A 97 0.37 -6.48 5.35
CA GLY A 97 1.31 -6.64 4.25
C GLY A 97 1.97 -5.33 3.90
N ILE A 98 3.07 -5.41 3.16
CA ILE A 98 3.81 -4.26 2.67
C ILE A 98 3.88 -4.31 1.16
N TYR A 99 3.67 -3.17 0.52
CA TYR A 99 3.77 -3.12 -0.94
C TYR A 99 5.24 -3.06 -1.35
N VAL A 100 5.65 -4.01 -2.17
CA VAL A 100 7.03 -4.14 -2.68
C VAL A 100 7.07 -4.04 -4.19
N ARG A 101 8.15 -3.49 -4.73
CA ARG A 101 8.49 -3.50 -6.15
C ARG A 101 9.92 -3.99 -6.33
N LEU A 102 10.19 -4.64 -7.45
CA LEU A 102 11.56 -5.02 -7.80
C LEU A 102 12.38 -3.77 -8.12
N SER A 103 13.52 -3.60 -7.44
CA SER A 103 14.51 -2.57 -7.76
C SER A 103 15.79 -3.24 -8.27
N GLY A 104 16.32 -2.78 -9.40
CA GLY A 104 17.50 -3.39 -10.02
C GLY A 104 17.25 -4.73 -10.71
N ALA A 105 18.35 -5.39 -11.07
CA ALA A 105 18.35 -6.70 -11.70
C ALA A 105 18.75 -7.76 -10.67
N PRO A 106 18.00 -8.86 -10.53
CA PRO A 106 18.34 -9.92 -9.60
C PRO A 106 19.63 -10.61 -10.03
N GLU A 107 20.58 -10.77 -9.11
CA GLU A 107 21.83 -11.48 -9.35
C GLU A 107 21.64 -12.96 -9.01
N ILE A 108 22.09 -13.85 -9.91
CA ILE A 108 22.01 -15.30 -9.73
C ILE A 108 23.41 -15.87 -9.70
N SER A 109 23.75 -16.58 -8.61
CA SER A 109 24.98 -17.35 -8.46
C SER A 109 24.64 -18.84 -8.52
N ASP A 110 25.18 -19.53 -9.52
CA ASP A 110 24.96 -20.97 -9.71
C ASP A 110 25.98 -21.76 -8.84
N LEU A 111 25.47 -22.63 -7.96
CA LEU A 111 26.23 -23.62 -7.19
C LEU A 111 25.95 -25.03 -7.78
N GLU A 112 26.79 -26.02 -7.47
CA GLU A 112 26.78 -27.32 -8.17
C GLU A 112 25.39 -28.00 -8.29
N ASN A 113 24.53 -27.86 -7.28
CA ASN A 113 23.15 -28.41 -7.28
C ASN A 113 22.10 -27.43 -6.73
N LEU A 114 22.46 -26.15 -6.59
CA LEU A 114 21.68 -25.10 -5.95
C LEU A 114 21.90 -23.80 -6.73
N PHE A 115 21.00 -22.85 -6.65
CA PHE A 115 21.32 -21.48 -7.04
C PHE A 115 20.95 -20.53 -5.91
N GLU A 116 21.77 -19.51 -5.76
CA GLU A 116 21.54 -18.37 -4.88
C GLU A 116 21.06 -17.19 -5.71
N VAL A 117 20.04 -16.49 -5.23
CA VAL A 117 19.51 -15.29 -5.86
C VAL A 117 19.52 -14.15 -4.87
N SER A 118 20.13 -13.04 -5.26
CA SER A 118 20.00 -11.76 -4.56
C SER A 118 18.92 -10.93 -5.26
N ILE A 119 17.85 -10.61 -4.53
CA ILE A 119 16.72 -9.83 -5.04
C ILE A 119 16.63 -8.53 -4.24
N SER A 120 16.92 -7.41 -4.87
CA SER A 120 16.72 -6.09 -4.27
C SER A 120 15.27 -5.63 -4.50
N LEU A 121 14.55 -5.35 -3.42
CA LEU A 121 13.17 -4.88 -3.42
C LEU A 121 13.10 -3.49 -2.81
N GLU A 122 12.30 -2.62 -3.41
CA GLU A 122 11.89 -1.36 -2.79
C GLU A 122 10.50 -1.51 -2.20
N TYR A 123 10.31 -1.01 -0.99
CA TYR A 123 9.06 -1.13 -0.27
C TYR A 123 8.48 0.24 0.11
N GLN A 124 7.15 0.31 0.18
CA GLN A 124 6.47 1.48 0.71
C GLN A 124 6.62 1.56 2.23
N PRO A 125 6.78 2.77 2.82
CA PRO A 125 7.09 2.93 4.23
C PRO A 125 5.98 2.48 5.19
N PHE A 126 4.78 2.21 4.69
CA PHE A 126 3.63 1.82 5.50
C PHE A 126 3.20 0.38 5.23
N TRP A 127 2.97 -0.34 6.32
CA TRP A 127 2.24 -1.59 6.31
C TRP A 127 0.76 -1.31 6.12
N VAL A 128 0.09 -2.14 5.32
CA VAL A 128 -1.32 -1.98 4.95
C VAL A 128 -2.09 -3.24 5.32
N GLY A 129 -3.32 -3.05 5.78
CA GLY A 129 -4.24 -4.14 6.06
C GLY A 129 -4.56 -4.92 4.79
N VAL A 130 -4.50 -6.25 4.86
CA VAL A 130 -4.81 -7.11 3.70
C VAL A 130 -6.28 -6.97 3.31
N THR A 131 -7.17 -6.83 4.30
CA THR A 131 -8.61 -6.68 4.10
C THR A 131 -9.03 -5.21 4.05
N GLU A 132 -9.80 -4.85 3.02
CA GLU A 132 -10.48 -3.56 2.95
C GLU A 132 -11.74 -3.57 3.83
N LYS A 133 -11.84 -2.62 4.75
CA LYS A 133 -13.01 -2.39 5.59
C LYS A 133 -13.96 -1.45 4.87
N THR A 134 -15.25 -1.68 5.05
CA THR A 134 -16.29 -0.82 4.48
C THR A 134 -17.34 -0.43 5.52
N ARG A 135 -17.89 0.77 5.34
CA ARG A 135 -19.01 1.29 6.14
C ARG A 135 -20.00 1.96 5.22
N VAL A 136 -21.26 1.54 5.29
CA VAL A 136 -22.37 2.17 4.55
C VAL A 136 -23.12 3.11 5.48
N GLY A 137 -23.41 4.32 5.00
CA GLY A 137 -24.10 5.36 5.77
C GLY A 137 -23.23 6.00 6.85
N SER A 138 -23.87 6.82 7.69
CA SER A 138 -23.20 7.52 8.79
C SER A 138 -22.80 6.57 9.93
N GLY A 139 -21.81 6.99 10.72
CA GLY A 139 -21.38 6.26 11.91
C GLY A 139 -19.94 6.54 12.28
N THR A 140 -19.31 5.56 12.90
CA THR A 140 -17.90 5.62 13.29
C THR A 140 -17.11 4.62 12.45
N VAL A 141 -16.04 5.09 11.82
CA VAL A 141 -15.03 4.23 11.18
C VAL A 141 -13.82 4.16 12.09
N ASN A 142 -13.22 2.98 12.20
CA ASN A 142 -12.08 2.74 13.07
C ASN A 142 -10.87 2.35 12.23
N ASN A 143 -9.83 3.18 12.29
CA ASN A 143 -8.50 2.85 11.81
C ASN A 143 -7.74 2.16 12.95
N ALA A 144 -7.58 0.84 12.87
CA ALA A 144 -6.83 0.05 13.86
C ALA A 144 -5.30 0.18 13.68
N GLY A 145 -4.89 1.02 12.74
CA GLY A 145 -3.52 1.39 12.42
C GLY A 145 -2.82 2.23 13.49
N THR A 146 -1.52 2.42 13.30
CA THR A 146 -0.71 3.38 14.09
C THR A 146 -0.50 4.71 13.36
N VAL A 147 -0.83 4.79 12.07
CA VAL A 147 -0.72 6.00 11.24
C VAL A 147 -2.03 6.29 10.53
N GLU A 148 -2.18 7.53 10.06
CA GLU A 148 -3.32 7.91 9.23
C GLU A 148 -3.45 7.06 7.97
N THR A 149 -4.70 6.80 7.57
CA THR A 149 -5.00 6.03 6.38
C THR A 149 -5.96 6.75 5.45
N PRO A 150 -5.72 6.76 4.14
CA PRO A 150 -6.68 7.27 3.18
C PRO A 150 -7.91 6.37 3.11
N LEU A 151 -8.99 6.98 2.65
CA LEU A 151 -10.26 6.35 2.39
C LEU A 151 -10.75 6.63 0.97
N LYS A 152 -11.53 5.70 0.45
CA LYS A 152 -12.33 5.85 -0.77
C LYS A 152 -13.80 6.04 -0.37
N ILE A 153 -14.39 7.13 -0.82
CA ILE A 153 -15.79 7.48 -0.55
C ILE A 153 -16.55 7.32 -1.86
N THR A 154 -17.59 6.51 -1.83
CA THR A 154 -18.49 6.28 -2.94
C THR A 154 -19.87 6.82 -2.58
N ILE A 155 -20.42 7.72 -3.41
CA ILE A 155 -21.78 8.24 -3.25
C ILE A 155 -22.58 7.81 -4.47
N GLN A 156 -23.66 7.06 -4.24
CA GLN A 156 -24.59 6.63 -5.28
C GLN A 156 -25.82 7.53 -5.28
N GLY A 157 -26.22 7.99 -6.47
CA GLY A 157 -27.43 8.77 -6.63
C GLY A 157 -28.73 7.97 -6.42
N PRO A 158 -29.91 8.63 -6.46
CA PRO A 158 -30.09 10.03 -6.84
C PRO A 158 -29.81 11.00 -5.69
N VAL A 159 -28.99 12.02 -5.94
CA VAL A 159 -28.74 13.10 -4.98
C VAL A 159 -28.30 14.38 -5.70
N THR A 160 -28.75 15.52 -5.21
CA THR A 160 -28.31 16.83 -5.67
C THR A 160 -27.43 17.48 -4.61
N ASN A 161 -26.28 17.99 -5.04
CA ASN A 161 -25.26 18.63 -4.21
C ASN A 161 -24.87 17.79 -2.96
N PRO A 162 -24.42 16.53 -3.14
CA PRO A 162 -24.08 15.69 -2.01
C PRO A 162 -22.95 16.29 -1.18
N SER A 163 -23.09 16.17 0.15
CA SER A 163 -22.12 16.62 1.14
C SER A 163 -21.88 15.51 2.16
N VAL A 164 -20.61 15.19 2.40
CA VAL A 164 -20.15 14.14 3.31
C VAL A 164 -19.23 14.78 4.34
N THR A 165 -19.28 14.35 5.60
CA THR A 165 -18.33 14.80 6.63
C THR A 165 -17.45 13.64 7.07
N VAL A 166 -16.14 13.86 7.16
CA VAL A 166 -15.15 12.89 7.66
C VAL A 166 -14.28 13.57 8.70
N GLY A 167 -14.37 13.14 9.96
CA GLY A 167 -13.52 13.68 11.04
C GLY A 167 -13.66 15.18 11.27
N GLY A 168 -14.82 15.76 10.96
CA GLY A 168 -15.07 17.21 11.02
C GLY A 168 -14.80 17.97 9.73
N THR A 169 -14.15 17.35 8.74
CA THR A 169 -13.93 17.94 7.41
C THR A 169 -15.13 17.69 6.50
N ILE A 170 -15.70 18.75 5.94
CA ILE A 170 -16.87 18.68 5.04
C ILE A 170 -16.40 18.61 3.59
N LEU A 171 -16.79 17.55 2.90
CA LEU A 171 -16.53 17.28 1.49
C LEU A 171 -17.81 17.53 0.71
N SER A 172 -17.78 18.42 -0.26
CA SER A 172 -18.98 18.81 -1.01
C SER A 172 -18.75 18.68 -2.50
N TYR A 173 -19.79 18.22 -3.21
CA TYR A 173 -19.82 18.17 -4.66
C TYR A 173 -20.97 19.01 -5.18
N THR A 174 -20.72 19.85 -6.18
CA THR A 174 -21.73 20.71 -6.81
C THR A 174 -22.21 20.06 -8.11
N GLY A 175 -23.41 19.51 -8.09
CA GLY A 175 -24.00 18.81 -9.23
C GLY A 175 -25.08 17.82 -8.83
N THR A 176 -25.73 17.23 -9.84
CA THR A 176 -26.76 16.21 -9.65
C THR A 176 -26.22 14.86 -10.07
N LEU A 177 -26.37 13.86 -9.20
CA LEU A 177 -26.16 12.45 -9.49
C LEU A 177 -27.52 11.83 -9.78
N ALA A 178 -27.69 11.22 -10.95
CA ALA A 178 -28.86 10.40 -11.24
C ALA A 178 -28.76 9.04 -10.50
N ALA A 179 -29.83 8.25 -10.49
CA ALA A 179 -29.85 6.94 -9.83
C ALA A 179 -28.71 5.96 -10.21
N PRO A 180 -28.24 5.88 -11.47
CA PRO A 180 -27.10 5.02 -11.82
C PRO A 180 -25.74 5.68 -11.57
N ASP A 181 -25.69 6.98 -11.27
CA ASP A 181 -24.42 7.69 -11.16
C ASP A 181 -23.72 7.40 -9.85
N GLN A 182 -22.40 7.26 -9.95
CA GLN A 182 -21.49 7.02 -8.84
C GLN A 182 -20.44 8.12 -8.79
N LEU A 183 -20.37 8.85 -7.68
CA LEU A 183 -19.27 9.77 -7.40
C LEU A 183 -18.25 9.05 -6.51
N ILE A 184 -17.01 8.96 -6.98
CA ILE A 184 -15.90 8.32 -6.28
C ILE A 184 -14.89 9.40 -5.90
N ILE A 185 -14.70 9.60 -4.59
CA ILE A 185 -13.66 10.46 -4.03
C ILE A 185 -12.57 9.55 -3.45
N ASP A 186 -11.37 9.67 -3.98
CA ASP A 186 -10.22 8.87 -3.59
C ASP A 186 -9.17 9.79 -2.94
N THR A 187 -9.00 9.66 -1.62
CA THR A 187 -8.13 10.55 -0.83
C THR A 187 -6.65 10.20 -0.92
N ASP A 188 -6.31 8.98 -1.36
CA ASP A 188 -4.92 8.55 -1.57
C ASP A 188 -4.36 9.19 -2.85
N THR A 189 -5.10 9.02 -3.96
CA THR A 189 -4.72 9.58 -5.27
C THR A 189 -5.13 11.04 -5.44
N LYS A 190 -5.88 11.60 -4.49
CA LYS A 190 -6.45 12.95 -4.54
C LYS A 190 -7.29 13.17 -5.81
N THR A 191 -8.11 12.19 -6.17
CA THR A 191 -8.97 12.23 -7.37
C THR A 191 -10.44 12.20 -7.02
N VAL A 192 -11.24 12.83 -7.89
CA VAL A 192 -12.71 12.79 -7.80
C VAL A 192 -13.26 12.46 -9.18
N LYS A 193 -14.03 11.38 -9.27
CA LYS A 193 -14.60 10.89 -10.53
C LYS A 193 -16.10 10.73 -10.42
N LEU A 194 -16.84 11.28 -11.38
CA LEU A 194 -18.23 10.94 -11.60
C LEU A 194 -18.26 9.85 -12.67
N ASN A 195 -18.60 8.63 -12.26
CA ASN A 195 -18.43 7.41 -13.03
C ASN A 195 -16.95 7.24 -13.41
N SER A 196 -16.60 7.50 -14.68
CA SER A 196 -15.21 7.45 -15.17
C SER A 196 -14.61 8.84 -15.46
N SER A 197 -15.41 9.90 -15.38
CA SER A 197 -15.01 11.25 -15.78
C SER A 197 -14.46 12.04 -14.60
N ASN A 198 -13.38 12.79 -14.82
CA ASN A 198 -12.83 13.68 -13.81
C ASN A 198 -13.88 14.74 -13.41
N ALA A 199 -14.17 14.81 -12.12
CA ALA A 199 -15.18 15.70 -11.55
C ALA A 199 -14.58 16.63 -10.48
N LEU A 200 -13.25 16.68 -10.36
CA LEU A 200 -12.52 17.49 -9.38
C LEU A 200 -12.90 18.98 -9.41
N LYS A 201 -13.21 19.54 -10.59
CA LYS A 201 -13.64 20.95 -10.73
C LYS A 201 -14.92 21.30 -9.97
N TYR A 202 -15.74 20.31 -9.63
CA TYR A 202 -17.02 20.48 -8.94
C TYR A 202 -16.94 20.10 -7.46
N TYR A 203 -15.74 19.74 -6.98
CA TYR A 203 -15.50 19.24 -5.64
C TYR A 203 -14.81 20.27 -4.76
N SER A 204 -15.15 20.28 -3.48
CA SER A 204 -14.50 21.08 -2.43
C SER A 204 -14.40 20.28 -1.12
N GLY A 205 -13.50 20.69 -0.22
CA GLY A 205 -13.35 20.07 1.11
C GLY A 205 -12.03 19.33 1.37
N GLY A 206 -11.11 19.30 0.38
CA GLY A 206 -9.80 18.66 0.53
C GLY A 206 -9.84 17.14 0.49
N PHE A 207 -8.80 16.47 0.99
CA PHE A 207 -8.71 15.01 1.00
C PHE A 207 -8.29 14.53 2.40
N PRO A 208 -9.23 14.47 3.35
CA PRO A 208 -8.92 14.08 4.72
C PRO A 208 -8.49 12.62 4.77
N GLN A 209 -7.62 12.30 5.73
CA GLN A 209 -7.26 10.93 6.06
C GLN A 209 -7.88 10.52 7.40
N LEU A 210 -8.08 9.22 7.59
CA LEU A 210 -8.57 8.66 8.83
C LEU A 210 -7.44 8.55 9.84
N GLN A 211 -7.50 9.36 10.89
CA GLN A 211 -6.56 9.29 12.01
C GLN A 211 -6.69 7.94 12.73
N PRO A 212 -5.61 7.43 13.37
CA PRO A 212 -5.68 6.25 14.22
C PRO A 212 -6.82 6.32 15.24
N GLY A 213 -7.54 5.20 15.39
CA GLY A 213 -8.72 5.10 16.23
C GLY A 213 -10.02 5.49 15.51
N ASN A 214 -10.97 6.00 16.31
CA ASN A 214 -12.34 6.22 15.88
C ASN A 214 -12.52 7.61 15.23
N THR A 215 -12.97 7.62 13.98
CA THR A 215 -13.35 8.82 13.25
C THR A 215 -14.86 8.82 12.96
N SER A 216 -15.54 9.92 13.25
CA SER A 216 -16.96 10.08 12.89
C SER A 216 -17.11 10.41 11.41
N VAL A 217 -18.03 9.73 10.73
CA VAL A 217 -18.40 9.98 9.34
C VAL A 217 -19.89 10.23 9.21
N VAL A 218 -20.24 11.23 8.39
CA VAL A 218 -21.63 11.58 8.06
C VAL A 218 -21.81 11.41 6.57
N ALA A 219 -22.68 10.48 6.18
CA ALA A 219 -23.02 10.21 4.79
C ALA A 219 -23.82 11.36 4.15
N ALA A 220 -23.70 11.50 2.84
CA ALA A 220 -24.57 12.37 2.06
C ALA A 220 -26.00 11.80 1.99
N ALA A 221 -26.94 12.61 1.51
CA ALA A 221 -28.21 12.09 1.03
C ALA A 221 -27.96 11.06 -0.10
N GLY A 222 -28.63 9.91 -0.06
CA GLY A 222 -28.34 8.75 -0.92
C GLY A 222 -27.51 7.66 -0.23
N THR A 223 -27.02 6.68 -1.00
CA THR A 223 -26.20 5.58 -0.46
C THR A 223 -24.73 5.98 -0.52
N THR A 224 -24.13 6.25 0.64
CA THR A 224 -22.69 6.54 0.76
C THR A 224 -21.96 5.34 1.37
N THR A 225 -20.86 4.92 0.74
CA THR A 225 -19.97 3.87 1.22
C THR A 225 -18.57 4.44 1.44
N PHE A 226 -18.04 4.24 2.64
CA PHE A 226 -16.65 4.53 3.01
C PHE A 226 -15.87 3.23 2.98
N ALA A 227 -14.75 3.19 2.26
CA ALA A 227 -13.85 2.05 2.19
C ALA A 227 -12.43 2.48 2.59
N TRP A 228 -11.76 1.70 3.45
CA TRP A 228 -10.40 1.98 3.90
C TRP A 228 -9.64 0.70 4.23
N LYS A 229 -8.31 0.79 4.28
CA LYS A 229 -7.44 -0.25 4.83
C LYS A 229 -6.68 0.35 5.99
N ASP A 230 -6.53 -0.35 7.10
CA ASP A 230 -5.71 0.15 8.20
C ASP A 230 -4.25 0.28 7.75
N ARG A 231 -3.50 1.25 8.30
CA ARG A 231 -2.07 1.45 8.00
C ARG A 231 -1.23 1.45 9.27
N TRP A 232 -0.05 0.84 9.23
CA TRP A 232 0.93 0.85 10.33
C TRP A 232 2.30 1.33 9.83
N ILE A 233 3.11 1.84 10.75
CA ILE A 233 4.55 2.09 10.58
C ILE A 233 5.30 0.82 10.97
#